data_AF-F5X398-F1
#
_entry.id   AF-F5X398-F1
#
_cell.length_a   1.000
_cell.length_b   1.000
_cell.length_c   1.000
_cell.angle_alpha   90.00
_cell.angle_beta   90.00
_cell.angle_gamma   90.00
#
_symmetry.space_group_name_H-M   'P 1'
#
loop_
_entity.id
_entity.type
_entity.pdbx_description
1 polymer ?
#
loop_
_entity_poly.entity_id
_entity_poly.type
_entity_poly.pdbx_seq_one_letter_code
_entity_poly.pdbx_strand_id
1 'polypeptide(L)'
;MNIILKIQDKTKFFYNLCYNVSQTSEKRGRDMWVVRKMYWRSGQQYVQAQKMFETREEADNFRKGLEIATELYETNLPVSNKGEF
;
A
#
# COMPACT_ATOMS: atom_id res chain seq x y z
N MET A 1 32.56 -40.94 -14.77
CA MET A 1 31.40 -41.54 -14.09
C MET A 1 31.28 -40.94 -12.70
N ASN A 2 30.34 -40.01 -12.51
CA ASN A 2 29.64 -39.72 -11.26
C ASN A 2 28.67 -38.55 -11.50
N ILE A 3 27.40 -38.87 -11.68
CA ILE A 3 26.28 -37.92 -11.74
C ILE A 3 25.51 -38.13 -10.44
N ILE A 4 25.65 -37.23 -9.46
CA ILE A 4 24.74 -37.14 -8.31
C ILE A 4 24.48 -35.67 -7.97
N LEU A 5 23.33 -35.21 -8.50
CA LEU A 5 22.27 -34.39 -7.88
C LEU A 5 22.67 -33.23 -6.94
N LYS A 6 22.25 -32.01 -7.32
CA LYS A 6 21.75 -31.03 -6.35
C LYS A 6 20.61 -30.20 -6.92
N ILE A 7 19.42 -30.76 -6.74
CA ILE A 7 18.13 -30.11 -6.44
C ILE A 7 18.19 -28.59 -6.54
N GLN A 8 17.64 -28.04 -7.63
CA GLN A 8 17.31 -26.61 -7.75
C GLN A 8 16.20 -26.29 -6.75
N ASP A 9 16.63 -25.81 -5.59
CA ASP A 9 15.80 -25.36 -4.50
C ASP A 9 15.04 -24.09 -4.93
N LYS A 10 13.83 -24.27 -5.47
CA LYS A 10 12.95 -23.18 -5.96
C LYS A 10 12.64 -22.15 -4.89
N THR A 11 12.80 -22.48 -3.61
CA THR A 11 12.52 -21.59 -2.48
C THR A 11 13.48 -20.40 -2.43
N LYS A 12 14.77 -20.58 -2.77
CA LYS A 12 15.74 -19.48 -2.78
C LYS A 12 15.47 -18.43 -3.87
N PHE A 13 14.83 -18.83 -4.97
CA PHE A 13 14.44 -17.90 -6.03
C PHE A 13 13.41 -16.88 -5.52
N PHE A 14 12.45 -17.31 -4.69
CA PHE A 14 11.42 -16.41 -4.16
C PHE A 14 11.98 -15.41 -3.14
N TYR A 15 12.86 -15.84 -2.23
CA TYR A 15 13.47 -14.91 -1.27
C TYR A 15 14.38 -13.88 -1.96
N ASN A 16 15.15 -14.29 -2.98
CA ASN A 16 15.98 -13.35 -3.73
C ASN A 16 15.17 -12.38 -4.58
N LEU A 17 13.97 -12.73 -5.04
CA LEU A 17 13.09 -11.78 -5.73
C LEU A 17 12.56 -10.71 -4.76
N CYS A 18 12.14 -11.10 -3.55
CA CYS A 18 11.68 -10.14 -2.53
C CYS A 18 12.80 -9.22 -2.02
N TYR A 19 14.04 -9.74 -1.90
CA TYR A 19 15.18 -8.94 -1.43
C TYR A 19 15.76 -8.01 -2.51
N ASN A 20 15.74 -8.42 -3.79
CA ASN A 20 16.19 -7.55 -4.89
C ASN A 20 15.16 -6.49 -5.28
N VAL A 21 13.86 -6.70 -5.03
CA VAL A 21 12.84 -5.63 -5.09
C VAL A 21 13.07 -4.59 -3.98
N SER A 22 13.77 -4.95 -2.90
CA SER A 22 14.13 -4.02 -1.82
C SER A 22 15.38 -3.18 -2.13
N GLN A 23 16.13 -3.47 -3.20
CA GLN A 23 17.37 -2.78 -3.60
C GLN A 23 17.25 -1.94 -4.88
N THR A 24 16.03 -1.60 -5.31
CA THR A 24 15.82 -0.42 -6.15
C THR A 24 15.50 0.75 -5.23
N SER A 25 16.54 1.51 -4.91
CA SER A 25 16.47 2.85 -4.30
C SER A 25 15.86 3.87 -5.26
N GLU A 26 14.70 3.57 -5.85
CA GLU A 26 14.01 4.51 -6.73
C GLU A 26 12.88 5.20 -5.98
N LYS A 27 13.27 6.33 -5.38
CA LYS A 27 12.41 7.42 -4.89
C LYS A 27 11.70 7.07 -3.58
N ARG A 28 12.04 7.78 -2.49
CA ARG A 28 11.00 8.09 -1.48
C ARG A 28 9.81 8.58 -2.30
N GLY A 29 8.70 7.84 -2.28
CA GLY A 29 7.49 8.30 -2.96
C GLY A 29 7.23 9.72 -2.50
N ARG A 30 6.89 10.63 -3.44
CA ARG A 30 6.47 11.98 -3.05
C ARG A 30 5.48 11.84 -1.89
N ASP A 31 5.63 12.66 -0.85
CA ASP A 31 4.69 12.62 0.27
C ASP A 31 3.27 12.83 -0.30
N MET A 32 2.40 11.87 -0.06
CA MET A 32 1.02 11.86 -0.57
C MET A 32 0.05 11.95 0.59
N TRP A 33 -1.11 12.51 0.30
CA TRP A 33 -2.21 12.61 1.24
C TRP A 33 -3.26 11.55 0.93
N VAL A 34 -3.71 10.84 1.95
CA VAL A 34 -4.69 9.76 1.80
C VAL A 34 -5.92 10.09 2.62
N VAL A 35 -7.08 10.07 1.97
CA VAL A 35 -8.37 9.99 2.65
C VAL A 35 -8.80 8.54 2.65
N ARG A 36 -9.18 8.00 3.82
CA ARG A 36 -9.69 6.63 3.95
C ARG A 36 -10.99 6.58 4.74
N LYS A 37 -11.91 5.74 4.27
CA LYS A 37 -13.15 5.38 4.95
C LYS A 37 -12.97 4.03 5.61
N MET A 38 -13.12 4.01 6.94
CA MET A 38 -13.00 2.81 7.75
C MET A 38 -14.40 2.25 8.03
N TYR A 39 -14.53 0.93 8.08
CA TYR A 39 -15.74 0.28 8.57
C TYR A 39 -15.39 -0.76 9.63
N TRP A 40 -16.32 -0.95 10.57
CA TRP A 40 -16.19 -1.91 11.64
C TRP A 40 -16.98 -3.16 11.33
N ARG A 41 -16.37 -4.33 11.50
CA ARG A 41 -17.08 -5.61 11.45
C ARG A 41 -16.47 -6.57 12.45
N SER A 42 -17.30 -7.15 13.31
CA SER A 42 -16.88 -8.15 14.31
C SER A 42 -15.69 -7.69 15.20
N GLY A 43 -15.69 -6.42 15.61
CA GLY A 43 -14.63 -5.85 16.47
C GLY A 43 -13.31 -5.51 15.75
N GLN A 44 -13.23 -5.72 14.43
CA GLN A 44 -12.07 -5.36 13.61
C GLN A 44 -12.39 -4.16 12.71
N GLN A 45 -11.40 -3.31 12.48
CA GLN A 45 -11.46 -2.22 11.51
C GLN A 45 -10.91 -2.65 10.16
N TYR A 46 -11.63 -2.28 9.11
CA TYR A 46 -11.25 -2.56 7.74
C TYR A 46 -11.35 -1.29 6.89
N VAL A 47 -10.48 -1.18 5.90
CA VAL A 47 -10.55 -0.10 4.91
C VAL A 47 -11.66 -0.42 3.90
N GLN A 48 -12.73 0.38 3.90
CA GLN A 48 -13.82 0.29 2.93
C GLN A 48 -13.40 0.94 1.60
N ALA A 49 -12.96 2.19 1.69
CA ALA A 49 -12.53 3.01 0.57
C ALA A 49 -11.30 3.83 0.95
N GLN A 50 -10.43 4.11 -0.02
CA GLN A 50 -9.28 4.99 0.15
C GLN A 50 -8.94 5.67 -1.16
N LYS A 51 -8.53 6.95 -1.10
CA LYS A 51 -8.13 7.74 -2.25
C LYS A 51 -6.92 8.59 -1.93
N MET A 52 -5.99 8.63 -2.88
CA MET A 52 -4.74 9.38 -2.78
C MET A 52 -4.85 10.73 -3.47
N PHE A 53 -4.09 11.68 -2.94
CA PHE A 53 -4.00 13.06 -3.39
C PHE A 53 -2.53 13.50 -3.33
N GLU A 54 -2.12 14.38 -4.25
CA GLU A 54 -0.77 14.93 -4.23
C GLU A 54 -0.63 16.01 -3.15
N THR A 55 -1.71 16.72 -2.82
CA THR A 55 -1.69 17.82 -1.86
C THR A 55 -2.68 17.62 -0.71
N ARG A 56 -2.35 18.22 0.44
CA ARG A 56 -3.24 18.25 1.61
C ARG A 56 -4.56 18.96 1.31
N GLU A 57 -4.50 20.04 0.54
CA GLU A 57 -5.65 20.89 0.24
C GLU A 57 -6.69 20.14 -0.59
N GLU A 58 -6.26 19.41 -1.63
CA GLU A 58 -7.15 18.56 -2.42
C GLU A 58 -7.80 17.47 -1.57
N ALA A 59 -7.02 16.82 -0.70
CA ALA A 59 -7.52 15.79 0.19
C ALA A 59 -8.54 16.33 1.20
N ASP A 60 -8.30 17.51 1.77
CA ASP A 60 -9.20 18.13 2.73
C ASP A 60 -10.48 18.67 2.06
N ASN A 61 -10.39 19.24 0.86
CA ASN A 61 -11.54 19.65 0.07
C ASN A 61 -12.42 18.46 -0.32
N PHE A 62 -11.80 17.35 -0.77
CA PHE A 62 -12.51 16.11 -1.02
C PHE A 62 -13.20 15.60 0.25
N ARG A 63 -12.48 15.57 1.38
CA ARG A 63 -13.02 15.15 2.68
C ARG A 63 -14.21 16.00 3.12
N LYS A 64 -14.14 17.32 2.99
CA LYS A 64 -15.21 18.25 3.40
C LYS A 64 -16.49 18.07 2.58
N GLY A 65 -16.37 17.65 1.32
CA GLY A 65 -17.52 17.32 0.48
C GLY A 65 -18.20 15.99 0.84
N LEU A 66 -17.57 15.18 1.71
CA LEU A 66 -18.11 13.92 2.16
C LEU A 66 -18.84 14.09 3.51
N GLU A 67 -20.13 13.82 3.55
CA GLU A 67 -20.93 13.79 4.80
C GLU A 67 -20.74 12.47 5.57
N ILE A 68 -19.54 11.90 5.54
CA ILE A 68 -19.20 10.60 6.14
C ILE A 68 -17.89 10.67 6.94
N ALA A 69 -17.79 9.83 7.97
CA ALA A 69 -16.58 9.71 8.78
C ALA A 69 -15.42 9.15 7.95
N THR A 70 -14.34 9.91 7.85
CA THR A 70 -13.13 9.57 7.11
C THR A 70 -11.88 10.00 7.87
N GLU A 71 -10.78 9.30 7.65
CA GLU A 71 -9.47 9.61 8.19
C GLU A 71 -8.60 10.25 7.09
N LEU A 72 -7.79 11.26 7.47
CA LEU A 72 -6.85 11.96 6.61
C LEU A 72 -5.45 11.82 7.20
N TYR A 73 -4.49 11.32 6.43
CA TYR A 73 -3.10 11.19 6.85
C TYR A 73 -2.12 11.35 5.69
N GLU A 74 -0.89 11.70 6.02
CA GLU A 74 0.23 11.80 5.08
C GLU A 74 1.03 10.49 5.07
N THR A 75 1.51 10.07 3.90
CA THR A 75 2.34 8.89 3.77
C THR A 75 3.30 8.96 2.59
N ASN A 76 4.46 8.34 2.77
CA ASN A 76 5.46 8.10 1.72
C ASN A 76 5.49 6.61 1.29
N LEU A 77 4.57 5.81 1.84
CA LEU A 77 4.43 4.40 1.50
C LEU A 77 3.57 4.24 0.24
N PRO A 78 3.81 3.20 -0.56
CA PRO A 78 2.94 2.88 -1.69
C PRO A 78 1.53 2.53 -1.18
N VAL A 79 0.57 3.39 -1.50
CA VAL A 79 -0.85 3.17 -1.29
C VAL A 79 -1.53 3.05 -2.66
N SER A 80 -2.69 2.42 -2.74
CA SER A 80 -3.49 2.33 -3.97
C SER A 80 -4.90 2.84 -3.72
N ASN A 81 -5.58 3.38 -4.73
CA ASN A 81 -7.00 3.71 -4.58
C ASN A 81 -7.82 2.43 -4.38
N LYS A 82 -8.83 2.49 -3.51
CA LYS A 82 -9.70 1.35 -3.18
C LYS A 82 -11.13 1.82 -3.00
N GLY A 83 -12.08 1.06 -3.51
CA GLY A 83 -13.52 1.27 -3.26
C GLY A 83 -14.05 2.61 -3.74
N GLU A 84 -15.30 2.88 -3.40
CA GLU A 84 -16.02 4.13 -3.67
C GLU A 84 -16.43 4.78 -2.33
N PHE A 85 -16.41 6.11 -2.28
CA PHE A 85 -16.65 6.90 -1.05
C PHE A 85 -18.13 7.11 -0.76
#